data_AF-A0A355FMP4-F1
#
_entry.id   AF-A0A355FMP4-F1
#
_cell.length_a   1.000
_cell.length_b   1.000
_cell.length_c   1.000
_cell.angle_alpha   90.00
_cell.angle_beta   90.00
_cell.angle_gamma   90.00
#
_symmetry.space_group_name_H-M   'P 1'
#
loop_
_entity.id
_entity.type
_entity.pdbx_description
1 polymer ?
#
loop_
_entity_poly.entity_id
_entity_poly.type
_entity_poly.pdbx_seq_one_letter_code
_entity_poly.pdbx_strand_id
1 'polypeptide(L)'
;MQDLFFGLAGGLGLFLFGFSLMGKGFQYLAGDKISCLLTRTSNPLMAMGTGFLMTLTLQGAGAATVLLISLFGSGLVRLKQGICILLGINLGATVLVYLTSVQLGKYAFLAIGLGFLLFSCRKKRYTHYFGCTVLGFGLLFIGLNILTIAMQPLVEHLFARGILTQQAISPLYGYLLGFLFTALLQNNLATIGVLQAFVRQVAISGQESPFLHLTAVLPFILGTGLGICVTATLASVKDNILTKRAVWA
;
A
#
# COMPACT_ATOMS: atom_id res chain seq x y z
N MET A 1 7.57 25.71 7.71
CA MET A 1 7.00 25.31 6.39
C MET A 1 8.03 24.58 5.53
N GLN A 2 9.27 25.08 5.40
CA GLN A 2 10.33 24.37 4.65
C GLN A 2 10.65 22.99 5.24
N ASP A 3 10.77 22.87 6.57
CA ASP A 3 11.04 21.59 7.24
C ASP A 3 9.92 20.55 7.04
N LEU A 4 8.67 21.01 6.96
CA LEU A 4 7.51 20.15 6.66
C LEU A 4 7.60 19.59 5.25
N PHE A 5 7.97 20.42 4.26
CA PHE A 5 8.08 19.97 2.87
C PHE A 5 9.24 18.98 2.69
N PHE A 6 10.41 19.28 3.24
CA PHE A 6 11.56 18.37 3.17
C PHE A 6 11.33 17.07 3.95
N GLY A 7 10.71 17.15 5.13
CA GLY A 7 10.34 15.98 5.92
C GLY A 7 9.33 15.09 5.22
N LEU A 8 8.31 15.68 4.57
CA LEU A 8 7.33 14.95 3.78
C LEU A 8 7.94 14.30 2.55
N ALA A 9 8.69 15.05 1.75
CA ALA A 9 9.32 14.53 0.54
C ALA A 9 10.35 13.44 0.85
N GLY A 10 11.21 13.66 1.85
CA GLY A 10 12.22 12.69 2.29
C GLY A 10 11.60 11.46 2.94
N GLY A 11 10.61 11.65 3.81
CA GLY A 11 9.88 10.56 4.47
C GLY A 11 9.11 9.69 3.47
N LEU A 12 8.39 10.31 2.52
CA LEU A 12 7.70 9.60 1.43
C LEU A 12 8.71 8.89 0.53
N GLY A 13 9.81 9.53 0.17
CA GLY A 13 10.85 8.93 -0.65
C GLY A 13 11.43 7.67 -0.01
N LEU A 14 11.79 7.73 1.28
CA LEU A 14 12.26 6.57 2.04
C LEU A 14 11.19 5.49 2.18
N PHE A 15 9.95 5.89 2.47
CA PHE A 15 8.82 4.97 2.57
C PHE A 15 8.63 4.18 1.27
N LEU A 16 8.54 4.88 0.14
CA LEU A 16 8.36 4.28 -1.18
C LEU A 16 9.56 3.46 -1.63
N PHE A 17 10.78 3.92 -1.34
CA PHE A 17 11.99 3.17 -1.65
C PHE A 17 12.10 1.88 -0.85
N GLY A 18 11.85 1.95 0.47
CA GLY A 18 11.77 0.77 1.34
C GLY A 18 10.69 -0.21 0.87
N PHE A 19 9.52 0.32 0.49
CA PHE A 19 8.46 -0.45 -0.13
C PHE A 19 8.96 -1.18 -1.38
N SER A 20 9.50 -0.46 -2.37
CA SER A 20 10.01 -1.04 -3.62
C SER A 20 11.07 -2.12 -3.40
N LEU A 21 11.99 -1.91 -2.44
CA LEU A 21 13.03 -2.89 -2.14
C LEU A 21 12.45 -4.17 -1.52
N MET A 22 11.46 -4.02 -0.63
CA MET A 22 10.71 -5.15 -0.08
C MET A 22 10.07 -5.98 -1.20
N GLY A 23 9.59 -5.30 -2.25
CA GLY A 23 8.90 -5.91 -3.40
C GLY A 23 9.83 -6.74 -4.25
N LYS A 24 11.04 -6.24 -4.52
CA LYS A 24 12.08 -7.01 -5.22
C LYS A 24 12.44 -8.29 -4.46
N GLY A 25 12.51 -8.21 -3.12
CA GLY A 25 12.73 -9.37 -2.27
C GLY A 25 11.58 -10.37 -2.38
N PHE A 26 10.33 -9.91 -2.25
CA PHE A 26 9.16 -10.78 -2.43
C PHE A 26 9.07 -11.38 -3.84
N GLN A 27 9.37 -10.62 -4.88
CA GLN A 27 9.34 -11.09 -6.26
C GLN A 27 10.31 -12.24 -6.48
N TYR A 28 11.53 -12.16 -5.93
CA TYR A 28 12.48 -13.26 -6.00
C TYR A 28 12.05 -14.47 -5.15
N LEU A 29 11.59 -14.23 -3.91
CA LEU A 29 11.18 -15.29 -2.98
C LEU A 29 9.89 -16.01 -3.40
N ALA A 30 9.01 -15.33 -4.12
CA ALA A 30 7.74 -15.85 -4.59
C ALA A 30 7.74 -16.27 -6.07
N GLY A 31 8.77 -15.94 -6.85
CA GLY A 31 8.82 -16.10 -8.30
C GLY A 31 8.43 -17.50 -8.79
N ASP A 32 9.11 -18.54 -8.32
CA ASP A 32 8.81 -19.93 -8.71
C ASP A 32 7.43 -20.41 -8.21
N LYS A 33 6.97 -19.85 -7.08
CA LYS A 33 5.69 -20.23 -6.45
C LYS A 33 4.49 -19.67 -7.21
N ILE A 34 4.61 -18.48 -7.79
CA ILE A 34 3.54 -17.84 -8.58
C ILE A 34 3.27 -18.65 -9.84
N SER A 35 4.31 -18.99 -10.60
CA SER A 35 4.18 -19.82 -11.82
C SER A 35 3.56 -21.19 -11.51
N CYS A 36 3.98 -21.84 -10.42
CA CYS A 36 3.42 -23.12 -10.00
C CYS A 36 1.93 -23.01 -9.61
N LEU A 37 1.55 -21.97 -8.86
CA LEU A 37 0.17 -21.75 -8.45
C LEU A 37 -0.75 -21.40 -9.63
N LEU A 38 -0.27 -20.63 -10.62
CA LEU A 38 -1.03 -20.34 -11.84
C LEU A 38 -1.36 -21.61 -12.65
N THR A 39 -0.42 -22.56 -12.74
CA THR A 39 -0.66 -23.82 -13.48
C THR A 39 -1.64 -24.77 -12.79
N ARG A 40 -1.91 -24.58 -11.50
CA ARG A 40 -2.71 -25.50 -10.68
C ARG A 40 -4.02 -24.87 -10.16
N THR A 41 -4.48 -23.82 -10.85
CA THR A 41 -5.62 -22.97 -10.45
C THR A 41 -7.00 -23.59 -10.74
N SER A 42 -7.17 -24.89 -10.56
CA SER A 42 -8.49 -25.54 -10.64
C SER A 42 -9.34 -25.33 -9.37
N ASN A 43 -8.71 -24.92 -8.24
CA ASN A 43 -9.38 -24.68 -6.97
C ASN A 43 -9.52 -23.15 -6.68
N PRO A 44 -10.71 -22.65 -6.29
CA PRO A 44 -10.92 -21.24 -5.93
C PRO A 44 -9.97 -20.72 -4.82
N LEU A 45 -9.58 -21.56 -3.86
CA LEU A 45 -8.61 -21.19 -2.82
C LEU A 45 -7.21 -20.94 -3.39
N MET A 46 -6.80 -21.73 -4.39
CA MET A 46 -5.51 -21.51 -5.06
C MET A 46 -5.52 -20.25 -5.91
N ALA A 47 -6.66 -19.94 -6.56
CA ALA A 47 -6.86 -18.69 -7.28
C ALA A 47 -6.78 -17.47 -6.36
N MET A 48 -7.33 -17.57 -5.16
CA MET A 48 -7.21 -16.55 -4.14
C MET A 48 -5.75 -16.39 -3.66
N GLY A 49 -5.04 -17.51 -3.48
CA GLY A 49 -3.60 -17.51 -3.16
C GLY A 49 -2.72 -16.89 -4.25
N THR A 50 -3.04 -17.08 -5.54
CA THR A 50 -2.29 -16.43 -6.63
C THR A 50 -2.49 -14.93 -6.60
N GLY A 51 -3.71 -14.44 -6.41
CA GLY A 51 -4.00 -13.02 -6.28
C GLY A 51 -3.28 -12.37 -5.10
N PHE A 52 -3.30 -13.06 -3.95
CA PHE A 52 -2.56 -12.64 -2.76
C PHE A 52 -1.06 -12.47 -3.04
N LEU A 53 -0.42 -13.49 -3.63
CA LEU A 53 0.99 -13.44 -3.97
C LEU A 53 1.31 -12.40 -5.04
N MET A 54 0.44 -12.25 -6.05
CA MET A 54 0.57 -11.20 -7.06
C MET A 54 0.60 -9.82 -6.42
N THR A 55 -0.27 -9.55 -5.44
CA THR A 55 -0.27 -8.26 -4.75
C THR A 55 0.95 -8.06 -3.86
N LEU A 56 1.47 -9.10 -3.21
CA LEU A 56 2.70 -8.99 -2.44
C LEU A 56 3.92 -8.71 -3.32
N THR A 57 3.99 -9.30 -4.51
CA THR A 57 5.12 -9.09 -5.43
C THR A 57 4.99 -7.78 -6.21
N LEU A 58 3.81 -7.47 -6.72
CA LEU A 58 3.53 -6.25 -7.50
C LEU A 58 3.28 -5.04 -6.61
N GLN A 59 3.09 -5.23 -5.31
CA GLN A 59 3.07 -4.17 -4.31
C GLN A 59 1.97 -3.12 -4.44
N GLY A 60 1.04 -3.34 -5.35
CA GLY A 60 -0.09 -2.46 -5.59
C GLY A 60 -1.27 -3.29 -6.05
N ALA A 61 -2.42 -3.10 -5.41
CA ALA A 61 -3.66 -3.72 -5.84
C ALA A 61 -4.01 -3.32 -7.28
N GLY A 62 -3.76 -2.07 -7.67
CA GLY A 62 -3.98 -1.58 -9.03
C GLY A 62 -3.15 -2.34 -10.08
N ALA A 63 -1.83 -2.48 -9.85
CA ALA A 63 -0.95 -3.21 -10.75
C ALA A 63 -1.34 -4.70 -10.87
N ALA A 64 -1.69 -5.34 -9.75
CA ALA A 64 -2.15 -6.72 -9.74
C ALA A 64 -3.49 -6.90 -10.48
N THR A 65 -4.42 -5.96 -10.32
CA THR A 65 -5.71 -5.98 -11.03
C THR A 65 -5.53 -5.76 -12.53
N VAL A 66 -4.68 -4.83 -12.96
CA VAL A 66 -4.36 -4.64 -14.38
C VAL A 66 -3.76 -5.91 -14.99
N LEU A 67 -2.87 -6.59 -14.28
CA LEU A 67 -2.34 -7.89 -14.73
C LEU A 67 -3.43 -8.97 -14.80
N LEU A 68 -4.32 -9.04 -13.82
CA LEU A 68 -5.45 -9.97 -13.85
C LEU A 68 -6.34 -9.72 -15.08
N ILE A 69 -6.63 -8.45 -15.37
CA ILE A 69 -7.43 -8.04 -16.51
C ILE A 69 -6.74 -8.40 -17.85
N SER A 70 -5.42 -8.24 -17.96
CA SER A 70 -4.70 -8.64 -19.19
C SER A 70 -4.72 -10.16 -19.40
N LEU A 71 -4.61 -10.94 -18.31
CA LEU A 71 -4.75 -12.40 -18.35
C LEU A 71 -6.17 -12.83 -18.73
N PHE A 72 -7.20 -12.10 -18.30
CA PHE A 72 -8.57 -12.26 -18.77
C PHE A 72 -8.71 -12.02 -20.27
N GLY A 73 -8.17 -10.91 -20.77
CA GLY A 73 -8.22 -10.55 -22.19
C GLY A 73 -7.55 -11.57 -23.11
N SER A 74 -6.50 -12.24 -22.63
CA SER A 74 -5.80 -13.32 -23.35
C SER A 74 -6.51 -14.69 -23.30
N GLY A 75 -7.60 -14.82 -22.54
CA GLY A 75 -8.30 -16.10 -22.33
C GLY A 75 -7.60 -17.07 -21.38
N LEU A 76 -6.48 -16.67 -20.75
CA LEU A 76 -5.74 -17.49 -19.80
C LEU A 76 -6.49 -17.69 -18.47
N VAL A 77 -7.40 -16.78 -18.12
CA VAL A 77 -8.19 -16.82 -16.87
C VAL A 77 -9.68 -16.72 -17.19
N ARG A 78 -10.48 -17.60 -16.58
CA ARG A 78 -11.96 -17.60 -16.72
C ARG A 78 -12.61 -16.71 -15.66
N LEU A 79 -13.81 -16.17 -15.92
CA LEU A 79 -14.51 -15.20 -15.05
C LEU A 79 -14.54 -15.64 -13.58
N LYS A 80 -15.00 -16.88 -13.33
CA LYS A 80 -15.07 -17.46 -11.98
C LYS A 80 -13.72 -17.50 -11.27
N GLN A 81 -12.66 -17.81 -12.01
CA GLN A 81 -11.30 -17.91 -11.48
C GLN A 81 -10.77 -16.52 -11.13
N GLY A 82 -10.92 -15.54 -12.02
CA GLY A 82 -10.38 -14.22 -11.72
C GLY A 82 -11.18 -13.43 -10.69
N ILE A 83 -12.46 -13.72 -10.44
CA ILE A 83 -13.14 -13.22 -9.23
C ILE A 83 -12.41 -13.71 -7.97
N CYS A 84 -12.01 -14.99 -7.92
CA CYS A 84 -11.24 -15.52 -6.80
C CYS A 84 -9.84 -14.87 -6.70
N ILE A 85 -9.18 -14.63 -7.83
CA ILE A 85 -7.89 -13.90 -7.86
C ILE A 85 -8.08 -12.47 -7.34
N LEU A 86 -9.14 -11.78 -7.75
CA LEU A 86 -9.44 -10.41 -7.30
C LEU A 86 -9.68 -10.34 -5.78
N LEU A 87 -10.37 -11.33 -5.21
CA LEU A 87 -10.51 -11.46 -3.75
C LEU A 87 -9.14 -11.63 -3.07
N GLY A 88 -8.27 -12.46 -3.67
CA GLY A 88 -6.88 -12.61 -3.24
C GLY A 88 -6.08 -11.31 -3.27
N ILE A 89 -6.25 -10.52 -4.34
CA ILE A 89 -5.58 -9.23 -4.53
C ILE A 89 -5.95 -8.27 -3.39
N ASN A 90 -7.24 -8.16 -3.09
CA ASN A 90 -7.72 -7.30 -2.02
C ASN A 90 -7.19 -7.75 -0.65
N LEU A 91 -7.15 -9.06 -0.38
CA LEU A 91 -6.56 -9.58 0.85
C LEU A 91 -5.06 -9.31 0.97
N GLY A 92 -4.31 -9.43 -0.13
CA GLY A 92 -2.89 -9.07 -0.15
C GLY A 92 -2.67 -7.60 0.20
N ALA A 93 -3.52 -6.71 -0.33
CA ALA A 93 -3.48 -5.29 -0.01
C ALA A 93 -3.78 -5.03 1.47
N THR A 94 -4.77 -5.73 2.05
CA THR A 94 -5.07 -5.64 3.49
C THR A 94 -3.88 -6.07 4.34
N VAL A 95 -3.18 -7.15 3.97
CA VAL A 95 -1.97 -7.59 4.69
C VAL A 95 -0.86 -6.55 4.59
N LEU A 96 -0.64 -5.92 3.44
CA LEU A 96 0.36 -4.86 3.31
C LEU A 96 0.02 -3.62 4.16
N VAL A 97 -1.25 -3.22 4.20
CA VAL A 97 -1.71 -2.12 5.07
C VAL A 97 -1.58 -2.46 6.55
N TYR A 98 -1.97 -3.68 6.92
CA TYR A 98 -1.81 -4.17 8.29
C TYR A 98 -0.35 -4.18 8.69
N LEU A 99 0.51 -4.63 7.78
CA LEU A 99 1.94 -4.67 7.97
C LEU A 99 2.48 -3.29 8.33
N THR A 100 2.12 -2.21 7.61
CA THR A 100 2.58 -0.84 7.94
C THR A 100 1.95 -0.26 9.21
N SER A 101 0.79 -0.78 9.64
CA SER A 101 0.11 -0.37 10.87
C SER A 101 0.86 -0.83 12.14
N VAL A 102 1.62 -1.92 12.07
CA VAL A 102 2.40 -2.44 13.20
C VAL A 102 3.39 -1.39 13.73
N GLN A 103 3.47 -1.26 15.05
CA GLN A 103 4.46 -0.37 15.68
C GLN A 103 5.77 -1.11 15.88
N LEU A 104 6.73 -0.90 14.98
CA LEU A 104 8.05 -1.52 15.11
C LEU A 104 9.05 -0.68 15.92
N GLY A 105 8.80 0.62 16.11
CA GLY A 105 9.64 1.49 16.96
C GLY A 105 11.14 1.25 16.75
N LYS A 106 11.83 0.74 17.79
CA LYS A 106 13.28 0.45 17.78
C LYS A 106 13.67 -0.75 16.88
N TYR A 107 12.75 -1.67 16.62
CA TYR A 107 12.99 -2.84 15.75
C TYR A 107 13.20 -2.47 14.29
N ALA A 108 12.73 -1.28 13.84
CA ALA A 108 13.00 -0.80 12.49
C ALA A 108 14.51 -0.60 12.23
N PHE A 109 15.24 -0.05 13.21
CA PHE A 109 16.69 0.12 13.12
C PHE A 109 17.43 -1.22 13.10
N LEU A 110 16.98 -2.18 13.91
CA LEU A 110 17.52 -3.54 13.92
C LEU A 110 17.28 -4.25 12.57
N ALA A 111 16.08 -4.08 12.00
CA ALA A 111 15.74 -4.62 10.69
C ALA A 111 16.63 -4.03 9.58
N ILE A 112 16.97 -2.74 9.65
CA ILE A 112 17.92 -2.13 8.70
C ILE A 112 19.32 -2.72 8.88
N GLY A 113 19.82 -2.81 10.11
CA GLY A 113 21.16 -3.35 10.38
C GLY A 113 21.31 -4.79 9.91
N LEU A 114 20.39 -5.67 10.34
CA LEU A 114 20.37 -7.08 9.92
C LEU A 114 20.06 -7.22 8.42
N GLY A 115 19.11 -6.45 7.91
CA GLY A 115 18.75 -6.44 6.51
C GLY A 115 19.93 -6.03 5.62
N PHE A 116 20.74 -5.06 6.04
CA PHE A 116 21.90 -4.59 5.29
C PHE A 116 23.04 -5.62 5.29
N LEU A 117 23.26 -6.29 6.42
CA LEU A 117 24.22 -7.39 6.52
C LEU A 117 23.83 -8.53 5.57
N LEU A 118 22.57 -8.95 5.60
CA LEU A 118 22.03 -10.01 4.72
C LEU A 118 22.05 -9.59 3.24
N PHE A 119 21.71 -8.33 2.96
CA PHE A 119 21.76 -7.74 1.62
C PHE A 119 23.20 -7.71 1.07
N SER A 120 24.19 -7.44 1.91
CA SER A 120 25.60 -7.40 1.50
C SER A 120 26.17 -8.80 1.17
N CYS A 121 25.53 -9.88 1.64
CA CYS A 121 25.91 -11.26 1.34
C CYS A 121 25.52 -11.69 -0.09
N ARG A 122 26.20 -11.15 -1.11
CA ARG A 122 25.96 -11.50 -2.53
C ARG A 122 26.22 -12.97 -2.91
N LYS A 123 27.00 -13.71 -2.10
CA LYS A 123 27.38 -15.11 -2.40
C LYS A 123 26.18 -16.07 -2.44
N LYS A 124 25.11 -15.81 -1.69
CA LYS A 124 23.89 -16.61 -1.70
C LYS A 124 22.72 -15.74 -2.15
N ARG A 125 22.23 -15.94 -3.37
CA ARG A 125 21.11 -15.16 -3.94
C ARG A 125 19.88 -15.14 -3.02
N TYR A 126 19.51 -16.29 -2.43
CA TYR A 126 18.40 -16.36 -1.48
C TYR A 126 18.58 -15.42 -0.28
N THR A 127 19.76 -15.42 0.34
CA THR A 127 20.08 -14.55 1.49
C THR A 127 20.07 -13.07 1.10
N HIS A 128 20.58 -12.74 -0.08
CA HIS A 128 20.58 -11.37 -0.60
C HIS A 128 19.15 -10.81 -0.75
N TYR A 129 18.24 -11.55 -1.38
CA TYR A 129 16.86 -11.10 -1.58
C TYR A 129 16.02 -11.15 -0.31
N PHE A 130 16.30 -12.09 0.61
CA PHE A 130 15.73 -12.04 1.95
C PHE A 130 16.20 -10.79 2.71
N GLY A 131 17.48 -10.43 2.58
CA GLY A 131 18.04 -9.17 3.06
C GLY A 131 17.36 -7.93 2.45
N CYS A 132 17.06 -7.94 1.15
CA CYS A 132 16.27 -6.88 0.50
C CYS A 132 14.89 -6.72 1.15
N THR A 133 14.20 -7.83 1.45
CA THR A 133 12.89 -7.79 2.13
C THR A 133 13.02 -7.16 3.52
N VAL A 134 13.96 -7.63 4.33
CA VAL A 134 14.15 -7.15 5.71
C VAL A 134 14.64 -5.70 5.75
N LEU A 135 15.55 -5.31 4.86
CA LEU A 135 16.04 -3.94 4.74
C LEU A 135 14.96 -2.98 4.24
N GLY A 136 14.22 -3.39 3.20
CA GLY A 136 13.11 -2.61 2.65
C GLY A 136 12.02 -2.38 3.70
N PHE A 137 11.71 -3.42 4.47
CA PHE A 137 10.83 -3.32 5.62
C PHE A 137 11.33 -2.28 6.63
N GLY A 138 12.58 -2.36 7.10
CA GLY A 138 13.12 -1.38 8.04
C GLY A 138 13.12 0.07 7.51
N LEU A 139 13.49 0.28 6.24
CA LEU A 139 13.46 1.59 5.58
C LEU A 139 12.04 2.16 5.46
N LEU A 140 11.05 1.31 5.12
CA LEU A 140 9.64 1.68 5.07
C LEU A 140 9.20 2.29 6.41
N PHE A 141 9.52 1.63 7.52
CA PHE A 141 9.15 2.12 8.86
C PHE A 141 9.87 3.40 9.27
N ILE A 142 11.14 3.55 8.92
CA ILE A 142 11.84 4.82 9.14
C ILE A 142 11.19 5.93 8.34
N GLY A 143 10.87 5.69 7.07
CA GLY A 143 10.15 6.66 6.23
C GLY A 143 8.82 7.06 6.85
N LEU A 144 8.06 6.08 7.36
CA LEU A 144 6.79 6.32 8.05
C LEU A 144 6.96 7.13 9.36
N ASN A 145 8.04 6.90 10.10
CA ASN A 145 8.36 7.67 11.31
C ASN A 145 8.74 9.12 10.97
N ILE A 146 9.56 9.33 9.94
CA ILE A 146 9.91 10.66 9.46
C ILE A 146 8.65 11.40 8.97
N LEU A 147 7.74 10.71 8.27
CA LEU A 147 6.45 11.29 7.88
C LEU A 147 5.61 11.70 9.08
N THR A 148 5.60 10.89 10.14
CA THR A 148 4.86 11.19 11.37
C THR A 148 5.41 12.46 12.02
N ILE A 149 6.74 12.56 12.16
CA ILE A 149 7.41 13.75 12.72
C ILE A 149 7.20 14.98 11.83
N ALA A 150 7.29 14.83 10.51
CA ALA A 150 7.08 15.93 9.56
C ALA A 150 5.64 16.48 9.59
N MET A 151 4.67 15.66 10.03
CA MET A 151 3.28 16.08 10.22
C MET A 151 3.08 16.91 11.49
N GLN A 152 4.04 16.94 12.42
CA GLN A 152 3.91 17.64 13.70
C GLN A 152 3.47 19.12 13.57
N PRO A 153 4.18 19.99 12.81
CA PRO A 153 3.79 21.40 12.72
C PRO A 153 2.43 21.60 12.06
N LEU A 154 2.00 20.68 11.20
CA LEU A 154 0.68 20.72 10.60
C LEU A 154 -0.41 20.38 11.62
N VAL A 155 -0.21 19.30 12.37
CA VAL A 155 -1.15 18.83 13.41
C VAL A 155 -1.29 19.88 14.51
N GLU A 156 -0.19 20.44 15.01
CA GLU A 156 -0.20 21.51 16.02
C GLU A 156 -0.98 22.74 15.54
N HIS A 157 -0.76 23.18 14.30
CA HIS A 157 -1.50 24.30 13.72
C HIS A 157 -2.99 24.00 13.52
N LEU A 158 -3.35 22.76 13.15
CA LEU A 158 -4.74 22.35 13.00
C LEU A 158 -5.47 22.24 14.36
N PHE A 159 -4.78 21.84 15.42
CA PHE A 159 -5.29 21.90 16.80
C PHE A 159 -5.45 23.35 17.28
N ALA A 160 -4.47 24.22 17.02
CA ALA A 160 -4.54 25.64 17.37
C ALA A 160 -5.72 26.36 16.71
N ARG A 161 -6.11 25.94 15.49
CA ARG A 161 -7.30 26.45 14.78
C ARG A 161 -8.61 25.78 15.19
N GLY A 162 -8.60 24.80 16.08
CA GLY A 162 -9.79 24.04 16.51
C GLY A 162 -10.40 23.15 15.43
N ILE A 163 -9.75 22.99 14.27
CA ILE A 163 -10.28 22.20 13.15
C ILE A 163 -10.37 20.72 13.55
N LEU A 164 -9.39 20.23 14.31
CA LEU A 164 -9.36 18.85 14.81
C LEU A 164 -10.25 18.60 16.03
N THR A 165 -10.85 19.63 16.64
CA THR A 165 -11.65 19.48 17.87
C THR A 165 -13.11 19.90 17.70
N GLN A 166 -13.42 20.79 16.75
CA GLN A 166 -14.76 21.36 16.57
C GLN A 166 -15.49 20.89 15.30
N GLN A 167 -14.77 20.41 14.27
CA GLN A 167 -15.39 19.92 13.04
C GLN A 167 -15.43 18.40 13.00
N ALA A 168 -16.63 17.83 13.14
CA ALA A 168 -16.89 16.49 12.65
C ALA A 168 -16.75 16.53 11.12
N ILE A 169 -15.71 15.90 10.58
CA ILE A 169 -15.51 15.80 9.14
C ILE A 169 -16.75 15.13 8.56
N SER A 170 -17.39 15.75 7.57
CA SER A 170 -18.45 15.06 6.86
C SER A 170 -17.88 13.81 6.20
N PRO A 171 -18.51 12.62 6.33
CA PRO A 171 -18.01 11.39 5.73
C PRO A 171 -17.71 11.53 4.23
N LEU A 172 -18.52 12.34 3.54
CA LEU A 172 -18.33 12.66 2.13
C LEU A 172 -17.00 13.37 1.85
N TYR A 173 -16.59 14.32 2.69
CA TYR A 173 -15.33 15.05 2.51
C TYR A 173 -14.12 14.15 2.71
N GLY A 174 -14.13 13.29 3.73
CA GLY A 174 -13.08 12.30 3.96
C GLY A 174 -12.93 11.35 2.77
N TYR A 175 -14.05 10.89 2.21
CA TYR A 175 -14.09 10.03 1.03
C TYR A 175 -13.51 10.71 -0.22
N LEU A 176 -13.92 11.94 -0.53
CA LEU A 176 -13.40 12.68 -1.69
C LEU A 176 -11.91 12.98 -1.55
N LEU A 177 -11.45 13.29 -0.34
CA LEU A 177 -10.02 13.46 -0.05
C LEU A 177 -9.24 12.18 -0.33
N GLY A 178 -9.67 11.04 0.22
CA GLY A 178 -9.01 9.76 0.00
C GLY A 178 -8.93 9.37 -1.48
N PHE A 179 -10.03 9.62 -2.22
CA PHE A 179 -10.10 9.44 -3.66
C PHE A 179 -9.09 10.31 -4.41
N LEU A 180 -9.09 11.62 -4.17
CA LEU A 180 -8.21 12.57 -4.86
C LEU A 180 -6.74 12.29 -4.57
N PHE A 181 -6.37 12.09 -3.31
CA PHE A 181 -4.99 11.77 -2.94
C PHE A 181 -4.50 10.49 -3.61
N THR A 182 -5.33 9.45 -3.62
CA THR A 182 -4.94 8.17 -4.23
C THR A 182 -4.94 8.22 -5.75
N ALA A 183 -5.85 8.96 -6.37
CA ALA A 183 -5.86 9.17 -7.82
C ALA A 183 -4.62 9.95 -8.28
N LEU A 184 -4.17 10.93 -7.50
CA LEU A 184 -2.96 11.72 -7.79
C LEU A 184 -1.68 10.90 -7.57
N LEU A 185 -1.56 10.22 -6.43
CA LEU A 185 -0.39 9.41 -6.10
C LEU A 185 -0.34 8.09 -6.88
N GLN A 186 -1.47 7.68 -7.46
CA GLN A 186 -1.65 6.40 -8.16
C GLN A 186 -1.22 5.17 -7.31
N ASN A 187 -1.14 5.34 -6.00
CA ASN A 187 -0.65 4.34 -5.06
C ASN A 187 -1.40 4.46 -3.73
N ASN A 188 -2.30 3.51 -3.45
CA ASN A 188 -3.10 3.52 -2.23
C ASN A 188 -2.29 3.26 -0.97
N LEU A 189 -1.23 2.45 -1.03
CA LEU A 189 -0.39 2.16 0.13
C LEU A 189 0.40 3.40 0.55
N ALA A 190 0.83 4.21 -0.42
CA ALA A 190 1.42 5.51 -0.14
C ALA A 190 0.40 6.44 0.54
N THR A 191 -0.82 6.56 -0.01
CA THR A 191 -1.88 7.39 0.59
C THR A 191 -2.25 6.94 2.00
N ILE A 192 -2.41 5.63 2.21
CA ILE A 192 -2.72 5.05 3.52
C ILE A 192 -1.53 5.24 4.47
N GLY A 193 -0.29 5.16 4.00
CA GLY A 193 0.91 5.46 4.80
C GLY A 193 0.94 6.92 5.28
N VAL A 194 0.59 7.88 4.43
CA VAL A 194 0.46 9.30 4.82
C VAL A 194 -0.66 9.47 5.85
N LEU A 195 -1.81 8.84 5.64
CA LEU A 195 -2.90 8.85 6.62
C LEU A 195 -2.47 8.26 7.96
N GLN A 196 -1.75 7.12 7.96
CA GLN A 196 -1.22 6.50 9.15
C GLN A 196 -0.24 7.42 9.88
N ALA A 197 0.66 8.10 9.15
CA ALA A 197 1.57 9.09 9.75
C ALA A 197 0.81 10.25 10.40
N PHE A 198 -0.22 10.77 9.73
CA PHE A 198 -1.06 11.83 10.26
C PHE A 198 -1.80 11.40 11.53
N VAL A 199 -2.52 10.27 11.48
CA VAL A 199 -3.28 9.74 12.63
C VAL A 199 -2.36 9.40 13.81
N ARG A 200 -1.16 8.87 13.54
CA ARG A 200 -0.16 8.61 14.59
C ARG A 200 0.32 9.90 15.24
N GLN A 201 0.59 10.94 14.46
CA GLN A 201 1.01 12.23 15.00
C GLN A 201 -0.08 12.88 15.87
N VAL A 202 -1.34 12.77 15.43
CA VAL A 202 -2.50 13.21 16.21
C VAL A 202 -2.60 12.41 17.51
N ALA A 203 -2.42 11.09 17.48
CA ALA A 203 -2.44 10.24 18.68
C ALA A 203 -1.31 10.59 19.68
N ILE A 204 -0.11 10.88 19.19
CA ILE A 204 1.04 11.27 20.02
C ILE A 204 0.81 12.62 20.71
N SER A 205 0.03 13.51 20.09
CA SER A 205 -0.27 14.84 20.64
C SER A 205 -1.16 14.80 21.90
N GLY A 206 -1.71 13.63 22.26
CA GLY A 206 -2.41 13.40 23.53
C GLY A 206 -3.77 14.10 23.66
N GLN A 207 -4.24 14.76 22.60
CA GLN A 207 -5.54 15.43 22.56
C GLN A 207 -6.58 14.54 21.86
N GLU A 208 -7.75 14.38 22.48
CA GLU A 208 -8.85 13.66 21.86
C GLU A 208 -9.31 14.40 20.59
N SER A 209 -9.36 13.67 19.49
CA SER A 209 -9.81 14.19 18.20
C SER A 209 -10.74 13.18 17.53
N PRO A 210 -11.74 13.64 16.75
CA PRO A 210 -12.61 12.77 15.98
C PRO A 210 -11.83 11.96 14.93
N PHE A 211 -10.62 12.40 14.56
CA PHE A 211 -9.73 11.70 13.64
C PHE A 211 -9.15 10.39 14.22
N LEU A 212 -9.23 10.17 15.53
CA LEU A 212 -8.91 8.90 16.17
C LEU A 212 -10.08 7.90 16.09
N HIS A 213 -11.30 8.37 15.78
CA HIS A 213 -12.46 7.51 15.63
C HIS A 213 -12.56 6.93 14.21
N LEU A 214 -13.07 5.70 14.15
CA LEU A 214 -13.28 4.95 12.90
C LEU A 214 -14.15 5.72 11.90
N THR A 215 -15.07 6.57 12.39
CA THR A 215 -15.99 7.37 11.58
C THR A 215 -15.30 8.40 10.68
N ALA A 216 -14.14 8.91 11.07
CA ALA A 216 -13.36 9.86 10.26
C ALA A 216 -12.40 9.16 9.29
N VAL A 217 -11.83 8.02 9.72
CA VAL A 217 -10.81 7.29 8.95
C VAL A 217 -11.43 6.38 7.88
N LEU A 218 -12.58 5.76 8.18
CA LEU A 218 -13.23 4.80 7.29
C LEU A 218 -13.62 5.42 5.94
N PRO A 219 -14.26 6.62 5.87
CA PRO A 219 -14.61 7.22 4.58
C PRO A 219 -13.37 7.50 3.73
N PHE A 220 -12.28 7.95 4.34
CA PHE A 220 -11.01 8.18 3.63
C PHE A 220 -10.44 6.88 3.05
N ILE A 221 -10.41 5.79 3.83
CA ILE A 221 -9.95 4.48 3.34
C ILE A 221 -10.83 4.01 2.18
N LEU A 222 -12.16 4.15 2.28
CA LEU A 222 -13.07 3.81 1.19
C LEU A 222 -12.79 4.63 -0.08
N GLY A 223 -12.54 5.93 0.08
CA GLY A 223 -12.12 6.81 -1.00
C GLY A 223 -10.82 6.35 -1.68
N THR A 224 -9.84 5.88 -0.89
CA THR A 224 -8.57 5.37 -1.44
C THR A 224 -8.77 4.14 -2.33
N GLY A 225 -9.74 3.29 -2.00
CA GLY A 225 -10.09 2.13 -2.83
C GLY A 225 -10.55 2.53 -4.23
N LEU A 226 -11.40 3.56 -4.32
CA LEU A 226 -11.88 4.08 -5.61
C LEU A 226 -10.81 4.86 -6.38
N GLY A 227 -9.90 5.55 -5.69
CA GLY A 227 -8.81 6.25 -6.35
C GLY A 227 -7.91 5.30 -7.15
N ILE A 228 -7.72 4.06 -6.71
CA ILE A 228 -6.96 3.04 -7.44
C ILE A 228 -7.65 2.68 -8.76
N CYS A 229 -8.98 2.63 -8.78
CA CYS A 229 -9.75 2.30 -9.97
C CYS A 229 -9.46 3.28 -11.12
N VAL A 230 -9.08 4.53 -10.83
CA VAL A 230 -8.68 5.53 -11.83
C VAL A 230 -7.51 5.05 -12.69
N THR A 231 -6.54 4.35 -12.10
CA THR A 231 -5.40 3.80 -12.87
C THR A 231 -5.83 2.68 -13.82
N ALA A 232 -6.75 1.82 -13.39
CA ALA A 232 -7.27 0.71 -14.19
C ALA A 232 -8.17 1.22 -15.31
N THR A 233 -9.03 2.21 -15.02
CA THR A 233 -9.89 2.83 -16.04
C THR A 233 -9.05 3.54 -17.09
N LEU A 234 -8.06 4.34 -16.69
CA LEU A 234 -7.12 4.99 -17.61
C LEU A 234 -6.33 3.99 -18.47
N ALA A 235 -5.84 2.90 -17.87
CA ALA A 235 -5.12 1.85 -18.61
C ALA A 235 -6.02 1.14 -19.64
N SER A 236 -7.31 0.94 -19.31
CA SER A 236 -8.26 0.20 -20.16
C SER A 236 -8.80 0.99 -21.36
N VAL A 237 -8.60 2.31 -21.43
CA VAL A 237 -9.21 3.18 -22.48
C VAL A 237 -8.85 2.71 -23.90
N LYS A 238 -7.63 2.23 -24.11
CA LYS A 238 -7.11 1.78 -25.41
C LYS A 238 -7.25 0.27 -25.65
N ASP A 239 -7.85 -0.46 -24.74
CA ASP A 239 -7.86 -1.92 -24.72
C ASP A 239 -9.18 -2.50 -25.27
N ASN A 240 -9.23 -3.83 -25.42
CA ASN A 240 -10.35 -4.56 -26.02
C ASN A 240 -11.66 -4.40 -25.22
N ILE A 241 -12.81 -4.60 -25.88
CA ILE A 241 -14.16 -4.46 -25.29
C ILE A 241 -14.35 -5.37 -24.08
N LEU A 242 -13.76 -6.58 -24.08
CA LEU A 242 -13.78 -7.50 -22.94
C LEU A 242 -13.00 -6.95 -21.75
N THR A 243 -11.84 -6.36 -21.99
CA THR A 243 -11.00 -5.66 -21.00
C THR A 243 -11.78 -4.51 -20.37
N LYS A 244 -12.47 -3.71 -21.18
CA LYS A 244 -13.34 -2.62 -20.70
C LYS A 244 -14.50 -3.16 -19.86
N ARG A 245 -15.19 -4.22 -20.30
CA ARG A 245 -16.27 -4.82 -19.50
C ARG A 245 -15.79 -5.34 -18.15
N ALA A 246 -14.58 -5.89 -18.06
CA ALA A 246 -14.02 -6.38 -16.80
C ALA A 246 -13.59 -5.27 -15.84
N VAL A 247 -13.21 -4.09 -16.35
CA VAL A 247 -12.80 -2.93 -15.55
C VAL A 247 -13.99 -2.13 -15.02
N TRP A 248 -15.12 -2.15 -15.75
CA TRP A 248 -16.30 -1.34 -15.46
C TRP A 248 -17.40 -2.13 -14.72
N ALA A 249 -17.21 -3.44 -14.54
CA ALA A 249 -18.08 -4.32 -13.74
C ALA A 249 -17.66 -4.29 -12.26
#